data_AF-A0A9D1VM42-F1
#
_entry.id   AF-A0A9D1VM42-F1
#
_cell.length_a   1.000
_cell.length_b   1.000
_cell.length_c   1.000
_cell.angle_alpha   90.00
_cell.angle_beta   90.00
_cell.angle_gamma   90.00
#
_symmetry.space_group_name_H-M   'P 1'
#
loop_
_entity.id
_entity.type
_entity.pdbx_description
1 polymer ?
#
loop_
_entity_poly.entity_id
_entity_poly.type
_entity_poly.pdbx_seq_one_letter_code
_entity_poly.pdbx_strand_id
1 'polypeptide(L)'
;TAREICTLFLAMGAGLITGMGYLGFAVLFTLVLSLIFMLYNRLDFGAKKNGAVYKTFAITIPEDLDYTEIFDDIFQEYAVSHELIGVKTTNMGSLFRLTYHITLRDAAKEKEMIDKIRCRNGNLEIAVSRQETAVTEL
;
A
#
# COMPACT_ATOMS: atom_id res chain seq x y z
N THR A 1 -2.99 15.80 -8.93
CA THR A 1 -3.13 17.27 -9.02
C THR A 1 -1.80 18.02 -8.98
N ALA A 2 -0.98 17.99 -7.91
CA ALA A 2 0.28 18.77 -7.89
C ALA A 2 1.41 18.21 -8.79
N ARG A 3 1.60 16.89 -8.82
CA ARG A 3 2.67 16.26 -9.62
C ARG A 3 2.44 16.32 -11.13
N GLU A 4 1.19 16.25 -11.59
CA GLU A 4 0.81 16.34 -13.02
C GLU A 4 1.14 17.72 -13.62
N ILE A 5 0.94 18.77 -12.82
CA ILE A 5 1.30 20.13 -13.20
C ILE A 5 2.84 20.26 -13.29
N CYS A 6 3.57 19.70 -12.31
CA CYS A 6 5.03 19.67 -12.36
C CYS A 6 5.58 18.90 -13.57
N THR A 7 4.98 17.76 -13.95
CA THR A 7 5.42 17.01 -15.14
C THR A 7 5.13 17.75 -16.44
N LEU A 8 4.01 18.48 -16.54
CA LEU A 8 3.73 19.36 -17.67
C LEU A 8 4.78 20.47 -17.81
N PHE A 9 5.14 21.14 -16.71
CA PHE A 9 6.19 22.17 -16.73
C PHE A 9 7.57 21.59 -17.06
N LEU A 10 7.89 20.40 -16.56
CA LEU A 10 9.16 19.73 -16.83
C LEU A 10 9.27 19.30 -18.31
N ALA A 11 8.18 18.79 -18.90
CA ALA A 11 8.12 18.45 -20.31
C ALA A 11 8.26 19.68 -21.21
N MET A 12 7.60 20.80 -20.88
CA MET A 12 7.75 22.06 -21.60
C MET A 12 9.18 22.60 -21.52
N GLY A 13 9.81 22.55 -20.34
CA GLY A 13 11.19 22.99 -20.15
C GLY A 13 12.19 22.16 -20.97
N ALA A 14 12.04 20.84 -20.97
CA ALA A 14 12.86 19.95 -21.78
C ALA A 14 12.71 20.20 -23.29
N GLY A 15 11.47 20.44 -23.76
CA GLY A 15 11.18 20.77 -25.16
C GLY A 15 11.79 22.10 -25.61
N LEU A 16 11.76 23.12 -24.76
CA LEU A 16 12.33 24.44 -25.03
C LEU A 16 13.87 24.40 -25.13
N ILE A 17 14.53 23.68 -24.23
CA ILE A 17 15.99 23.50 -24.23
C ILE A 17 16.45 22.75 -25.49
N THR A 18 15.68 21.75 -25.93
CA THR A 18 15.98 20.97 -27.14
C THR A 18 15.71 21.79 -28.42
N GLY A 19 14.69 22.65 -28.42
CA GLY A 19 14.30 23.50 -29.56
C GLY A 19 15.24 24.68 -29.85
N MET A 20 16.06 25.11 -28.87
CA MET A 20 17.03 26.21 -29.05
C MET A 20 18.33 25.80 -29.79
N GLY A 21 18.47 24.53 -30.20
CA GLY A 21 19.60 24.09 -31.04
C GLY A 21 20.88 23.73 -30.29
N TYR A 22 20.86 23.73 -28.95
CA TYR A 22 21.97 23.25 -28.11
C TYR A 22 21.97 21.72 -28.00
N LEU A 23 22.23 21.03 -29.12
CA LEU A 23 22.20 19.56 -29.23
C LEU A 23 23.09 18.86 -28.18
N GLY A 24 24.26 19.43 -27.85
CA GLY A 24 25.13 18.89 -26.80
C GLY A 24 24.52 18.94 -25.39
N PHE A 25 23.82 20.02 -25.05
CA PHE A 25 23.11 20.14 -23.79
C PHE A 25 21.85 19.28 -23.75
N ALA A 26 21.17 19.09 -24.89
CA ALA A 26 20.03 18.18 -24.99
C ALA A 26 20.43 16.72 -24.69
N VAL A 27 21.57 16.26 -25.21
CA VAL A 27 22.12 14.91 -24.91
C VAL A 27 22.52 14.80 -23.43
N LEU A 28 23.17 15.81 -22.87
CA LEU A 28 23.54 15.81 -21.45
C LEU A 28 22.28 15.78 -20.55
N PHE A 29 21.28 16.60 -20.87
CA PHE A 29 20.05 16.72 -20.10
C PHE A 29 19.20 15.44 -20.17
N THR A 30 19.09 14.83 -21.35
CA THR A 30 18.42 13.53 -21.52
C THR A 30 19.14 12.42 -20.76
N LEU A 31 20.48 12.39 -20.76
CA LEU A 31 21.25 11.46 -19.93
C LEU A 31 20.97 11.65 -18.43
N VAL A 32 20.96 12.90 -17.97
CA VAL A 32 20.67 13.23 -16.57
C VAL A 32 19.24 12.82 -16.18
N LEU A 33 18.24 13.16 -17.00
CA LEU A 33 16.84 12.76 -16.76
C LEU A 33 16.68 11.24 -16.80
N SER A 34 17.34 10.55 -17.73
CA SER A 34 17.31 9.09 -17.82
C SER A 34 17.95 8.44 -16.59
N LEU A 35 19.05 9.01 -16.08
CA LEU A 35 19.68 8.57 -14.83
C LEU A 35 18.76 8.78 -13.63
N ILE A 36 18.13 9.96 -13.52
CA ILE A 36 17.17 10.26 -12.45
C ILE A 36 15.97 9.31 -12.52
N PHE A 37 15.46 9.02 -13.71
CA PHE A 37 14.35 8.09 -13.91
C PHE A 37 14.75 6.65 -13.52
N MET A 38 15.96 6.22 -13.88
CA MET A 38 16.48 4.91 -13.46
C MET A 38 16.68 4.82 -11.94
N LEU A 39 17.17 5.90 -11.31
CA LEU A 39 17.33 5.98 -9.86
C LEU A 39 15.97 5.94 -9.16
N TYR A 40 15.00 6.69 -9.68
CA TYR A 40 13.63 6.69 -9.18
C TYR A 40 13.01 5.30 -9.32
N ASN A 41 13.15 4.64 -10.47
CA ASN A 41 12.59 3.30 -10.68
C ASN A 41 13.26 2.24 -9.78
N ARG A 42 14.57 2.39 -9.47
CA ARG A 42 15.26 1.52 -8.49
C ARG A 42 14.74 1.71 -7.06
N LEU A 43 14.42 2.95 -6.66
CA LEU A 43 13.84 3.25 -5.35
C LEU A 43 12.35 2.86 -5.28
N ASP A 44 11.60 3.07 -6.37
CA ASP A 44 10.19 2.69 -6.51
C ASP A 44 10.02 1.17 -6.50
N PHE A 45 10.98 0.41 -7.04
CA PHE A 45 10.99 -1.06 -6.90
C PHE A 45 11.04 -1.49 -5.41
N GLY A 46 11.71 -0.71 -4.56
CA GLY A 46 11.68 -0.86 -3.10
C GLY A 46 10.33 -0.50 -2.51
N ALA A 47 9.70 0.58 -2.97
CA ALA A 47 8.36 0.99 -2.56
C ALA A 47 7.26 0.00 -3.00
N LYS A 48 7.35 -0.61 -4.19
CA LYS A 48 6.44 -1.66 -4.66
C LYS A 48 6.55 -2.93 -3.84
N LYS A 49 7.75 -3.27 -3.38
CA LYS A 49 7.97 -4.36 -2.40
C LYS A 49 7.30 -4.03 -1.07
N ASN A 50 7.38 -2.78 -0.62
CA ASN A 50 6.70 -2.32 0.59
C ASN A 50 5.17 -2.25 0.41
N GLY A 51 4.66 -1.94 -0.78
CA GLY A 51 3.23 -1.97 -1.09
C GLY A 51 2.63 -3.37 -1.14
N ALA A 52 3.43 -4.44 -1.21
CA ALA A 52 2.97 -5.81 -0.98
C ALA A 52 2.87 -6.15 0.52
N VAL A 53 3.56 -5.37 1.35
CA VAL A 53 3.68 -5.53 2.80
C VAL A 53 2.58 -4.72 3.51
N TYR A 54 2.18 -3.56 3.01
CA TYR A 54 1.05 -2.79 3.55
C TYR A 54 -0.30 -3.27 3.02
N LYS A 55 -1.15 -3.79 3.88
CA LYS A 55 -2.50 -4.25 3.54
C LYS A 55 -3.54 -3.80 4.55
N THR A 56 -4.75 -3.58 4.05
CA THR A 56 -5.92 -3.28 4.86
C THR A 56 -6.74 -4.56 4.99
N PHE A 57 -6.96 -5.00 6.23
CA PHE A 57 -7.78 -6.15 6.56
C PHE A 57 -9.10 -5.68 7.16
N ALA A 58 -10.22 -6.05 6.55
CA ALA A 58 -11.54 -5.91 7.12
C ALA A 58 -12.04 -7.28 7.60
N ILE A 59 -12.11 -7.49 8.90
CA ILE A 59 -12.51 -8.74 9.53
C ILE A 59 -13.87 -8.52 10.18
N THR A 60 -14.87 -9.32 9.78
CA THR A 60 -16.18 -9.32 10.44
C THR A 60 -16.18 -10.36 11.54
N ILE A 61 -16.54 -10.03 12.78
CA ILE A 61 -16.64 -10.93 13.94
C ILE A 61 -18.04 -10.86 14.57
N PRO A 62 -18.48 -11.88 15.33
CA PRO A 62 -19.73 -11.81 16.09
C PRO A 62 -19.61 -10.94 17.34
N GLU A 63 -20.73 -10.38 17.82
CA GLU A 63 -20.79 -9.54 19.03
C GLU A 63 -20.29 -10.26 20.30
N ASP A 64 -20.41 -11.59 20.35
CA ASP A 64 -20.00 -12.43 21.48
C ASP A 64 -18.46 -12.55 21.64
N LEU A 65 -17.69 -12.06 20.66
CA LEU A 65 -16.24 -12.21 20.62
C LEU A 65 -15.53 -10.89 20.99
N ASP A 66 -14.77 -10.91 22.08
CA ASP A 66 -13.98 -9.76 22.54
C ASP A 66 -12.90 -9.37 21.52
N TYR A 67 -13.08 -8.26 20.81
CA TYR A 67 -12.24 -7.91 19.67
C TYR A 67 -10.89 -7.28 20.03
N THR A 68 -10.66 -6.98 21.31
CA THR A 68 -9.50 -6.20 21.76
C THR A 68 -8.19 -6.98 21.63
N GLU A 69 -8.19 -8.31 21.87
CA GLU A 69 -6.94 -9.09 21.93
C GLU A 69 -6.97 -10.40 21.12
N ILE A 70 -8.12 -10.82 20.56
CA ILE A 70 -8.28 -12.15 19.94
C ILE A 70 -7.37 -12.42 18.72
N PHE A 71 -6.89 -11.36 18.08
CA PHE A 71 -6.04 -11.44 16.90
C PHE A 71 -4.59 -11.01 17.18
N ASP A 72 -4.28 -10.56 18.40
CA ASP A 72 -2.96 -10.00 18.73
C ASP A 72 -1.85 -11.06 18.57
N ASP A 73 -2.10 -12.30 19.04
CA ASP A 73 -1.19 -13.44 18.86
C ASP A 73 -0.86 -13.69 17.37
N ILE A 74 -1.87 -13.62 16.50
CA ILE A 74 -1.73 -13.89 15.06
C ILE A 74 -0.98 -12.73 14.40
N PHE A 75 -1.32 -11.49 14.74
CA PHE A 75 -0.63 -10.33 14.21
C PHE A 75 0.82 -10.27 14.68
N GLN A 76 1.14 -10.68 15.91
CA GLN A 76 2.51 -10.71 16.41
C GLN A 76 3.40 -11.74 15.68
N GLU A 77 2.82 -12.86 15.22
CA GLU A 77 3.56 -13.91 14.50
C GLU A 77 3.77 -13.57 13.01
N TYR A 78 2.76 -12.96 12.36
CA TYR A 78 2.74 -12.76 10.89
C TYR A 78 2.90 -11.30 10.44
N ALA A 79 2.63 -10.34 11.32
CA ALA A 79 2.76 -8.91 11.03
C ALA A 79 3.94 -8.28 11.79
N VAL A 80 4.54 -7.28 11.18
CA VAL A 80 5.55 -6.41 11.81
C VAL A 80 4.87 -5.29 12.60
N SER A 81 3.70 -4.84 12.12
CA SER A 81 2.91 -3.78 12.74
C SER A 81 1.44 -3.99 12.39
N HIS A 82 0.56 -3.80 13.37
CA HIS A 82 -0.90 -3.79 13.21
C HIS A 82 -1.48 -2.55 13.88
N GLU A 83 -2.43 -1.91 13.21
CA GLU A 83 -3.13 -0.74 13.74
C GLU A 83 -4.63 -0.89 13.44
N LEU A 84 -5.47 -0.72 14.44
CA LEU A 84 -6.93 -0.71 14.27
C LEU A 84 -7.38 0.69 13.84
N ILE A 85 -7.89 0.81 12.63
CA ILE A 85 -8.30 2.09 12.03
C ILE A 85 -9.75 2.41 12.33
N GLY A 86 -10.60 1.37 12.46
CA GLY A 86 -12.00 1.60 12.72
C GLY A 86 -12.79 0.34 13.00
N VAL A 87 -13.90 0.53 13.70
CA VAL A 87 -14.87 -0.51 14.03
C VAL A 87 -16.22 -0.05 13.50
N LYS A 88 -16.89 -0.93 12.74
CA LYS A 88 -18.21 -0.65 12.18
C LYS A 88 -19.17 -1.78 12.51
N THR A 89 -20.28 -1.46 13.15
CA THR A 89 -21.33 -2.45 13.41
C THR A 89 -22.15 -2.72 12.16
N THR A 90 -22.45 -3.99 11.90
CA THR A 90 -23.16 -4.50 10.72
C THR A 90 -24.27 -5.45 11.18
N ASN A 91 -25.29 -5.69 10.34
CA ASN A 91 -26.38 -6.64 10.61
C ASN A 91 -27.14 -6.34 11.93
N MET A 92 -27.74 -5.16 11.99
CA MET A 92 -28.57 -4.68 13.11
C MET A 92 -27.90 -4.66 14.49
N GLY A 93 -26.58 -4.68 14.59
CA GLY A 93 -25.87 -4.68 15.87
C GLY A 93 -25.04 -5.94 16.09
N SER A 94 -25.46 -7.05 15.49
CA SER A 94 -25.00 -8.40 15.86
C SER A 94 -23.58 -8.76 15.38
N LEU A 95 -23.00 -7.97 14.47
CA LEU A 95 -21.67 -8.21 13.90
C LEU A 95 -20.83 -6.94 13.94
N PHE A 96 -19.55 -7.07 14.29
CA PHE A 96 -18.58 -5.99 14.17
C PHE A 96 -17.65 -6.23 12.99
N ARG A 97 -17.46 -5.20 12.16
CA ARG A 97 -16.48 -5.17 11.07
C ARG A 97 -15.32 -4.30 11.51
N LEU A 98 -14.20 -4.94 11.79
CA LEU A 98 -12.94 -4.32 12.23
C LEU A 98 -12.09 -4.04 11.00
N THR A 99 -11.55 -2.83 10.88
CA THR A 99 -10.65 -2.45 9.80
C THR A 99 -9.26 -2.21 10.37
N TYR A 100 -8.30 -3.05 9.99
CA TYR A 100 -6.91 -3.01 10.41
C TYR A 100 -6.00 -2.59 9.26
N HIS A 101 -4.99 -1.77 9.55
CA HIS A 101 -3.82 -1.61 8.71
C HIS A 101 -2.70 -2.50 9.24
N ILE A 102 -2.23 -3.40 8.39
CA ILE A 102 -1.26 -4.42 8.77
C ILE A 102 -0.09 -4.36 7.82
N THR A 103 1.11 -4.38 8.40
CA THR A 103 2.37 -4.49 7.69
C THR A 103 2.82 -5.95 7.79
N LEU A 104 2.57 -6.76 6.76
CA LEU A 104 2.96 -8.18 6.74
C LEU A 104 4.48 -8.34 6.75
N ARG A 105 4.96 -9.27 7.58
CA ARG A 105 6.38 -9.65 7.56
C ARG A 105 6.74 -10.42 6.29
N ASP A 106 5.83 -11.29 5.83
CA ASP A 106 6.03 -12.13 4.66
C ASP A 106 4.71 -12.30 3.89
N ALA A 107 4.69 -11.88 2.62
CA ALA A 107 3.50 -11.96 1.79
C ALA A 107 3.12 -13.40 1.41
N ALA A 108 4.04 -14.37 1.47
CA ALA A 108 3.74 -15.77 1.17
C ALA A 108 2.94 -16.45 2.30
N LYS A 109 3.10 -15.96 3.54
CA LYS A 109 2.37 -16.46 4.72
C LYS A 109 1.01 -15.81 4.95
N GLU A 110 0.61 -14.88 4.09
CA GLU A 110 -0.70 -14.22 4.17
C GLU A 110 -1.86 -15.23 4.23
N LYS A 111 -1.81 -16.27 3.41
CA LYS A 111 -2.88 -17.27 3.35
C LYS A 111 -3.01 -18.02 4.68
N GLU A 112 -1.89 -18.42 5.27
CA GLU A 112 -1.86 -19.12 6.56
C GLU A 112 -2.38 -18.24 7.71
N MET A 113 -2.03 -16.96 7.69
CA MET A 113 -2.57 -15.96 8.61
C MET A 113 -4.10 -15.83 8.47
N ILE A 114 -4.62 -15.73 7.24
CA ILE A 114 -6.06 -15.66 6.99
C ILE A 114 -6.77 -16.92 7.48
N ASP A 115 -6.22 -18.11 7.24
CA ASP A 115 -6.80 -19.37 7.74
C ASP A 115 -6.86 -19.40 9.29
N LYS A 116 -5.82 -18.95 9.99
CA LYS A 116 -5.84 -18.80 11.46
C LYS A 116 -6.94 -17.82 11.93
N ILE A 117 -7.10 -16.69 11.24
CA ILE A 117 -8.16 -15.71 11.53
C ILE A 117 -9.54 -16.32 11.28
N ARG A 118 -9.72 -17.09 10.19
CA ARG A 118 -10.99 -17.78 9.88
C ARG A 118 -11.41 -18.76 10.97
N CYS A 119 -10.45 -19.50 11.56
CA CYS A 119 -10.73 -20.39 12.68
C CYS A 119 -11.25 -19.64 13.91
N ARG A 120 -10.67 -18.47 14.26
CA ARG A 120 -11.08 -17.65 15.41
C ARG A 120 -12.40 -16.92 15.18
N ASN A 121 -12.60 -16.45 13.97
CA ASN A 121 -13.77 -15.69 13.53
C ASN A 121 -15.04 -16.57 13.35
N GLY A 122 -14.90 -17.89 13.36
CA GLY A 122 -16.03 -18.77 13.00
C GLY A 122 -16.37 -18.69 11.51
N ASN A 123 -15.37 -18.42 10.67
CA ASN A 123 -15.46 -18.41 9.22
C ASN A 123 -16.37 -17.32 8.60
N LEU A 124 -16.53 -16.18 9.29
CA LEU A 124 -17.18 -14.99 8.72
C LEU A 124 -16.30 -14.30 7.67
N GLU A 125 -16.87 -13.30 6.99
CA GLU A 125 -16.22 -12.58 5.91
C GLU A 125 -14.93 -11.86 6.36
N ILE A 126 -13.85 -12.12 5.62
CA ILE A 126 -12.58 -11.41 5.72
C ILE A 126 -12.31 -10.81 4.34
N ALA A 127 -12.16 -9.48 4.27
CA ALA A 127 -11.72 -8.80 3.07
C ALA A 127 -10.30 -8.28 3.27
N VAL A 128 -9.43 -8.56 2.29
CA VAL A 128 -8.06 -8.06 2.27
C VAL A 128 -7.91 -7.20 1.04
N SER A 129 -7.61 -5.92 1.24
CA SER A 129 -7.26 -5.02 0.15
C SER A 129 -5.80 -4.61 0.27
N ARG A 130 -5.15 -4.44 -0.88
CA ARG A 130 -3.85 -3.78 -0.90
C ARG A 130 -4.08 -2.37 -0.38
N GLN A 131 -3.30 -1.95 0.61
CA GLN A 131 -3.38 -0.58 1.04
C GLN A 131 -2.81 0.24 -0.11
N GLU A 132 -3.65 1.04 -0.76
CA GLU A 132 -3.17 2.11 -1.64
C GLU A 132 -2.45 3.10 -0.73
N THR A 133 -1.18 2.83 -0.45
CA THR A 133 -0.26 3.91 -0.18
C THR A 133 -0.37 4.76 -1.43
N ALA A 134 -1.00 5.93 -1.31
CA ALA A 134 -1.10 6.91 -2.37
C ALA A 134 0.30 7.47 -2.69
N VAL A 135 1.25 6.60 -3.05
CA VAL A 135 2.35 6.95 -3.90
C VAL A 135 1.76 6.92 -5.29
N THR A 136 1.09 8.03 -5.60
CA THR A 136 0.72 8.53 -6.91
C THR A 136 1.33 7.68 -8.02
N GLU A 137 0.53 6.72 -8.53
CA GLU A 137 0.89 5.99 -9.74
C GLU A 137 1.05 7.02 -10.88
N LEU A 138 2.15 6.86 -11.62
CA LEU A 138 2.61 7.71 -12.73
C LEU A 138 1.85 7.39 -14.02
#